data_AF-A0A846CHU3-F1
#
_entry.id   AF-A0A846CHU3-F1
#
_cell.length_a   1.000
_cell.length_b   1.000
_cell.length_c   1.000
_cell.angle_alpha   90.00
_cell.angle_beta   90.00
_cell.angle_gamma   90.00
#
_symmetry.space_group_name_H-M   'P 1'
#
loop_
_entity.id
_entity.type
_entity.pdbx_description
1 polymer ?
#
loop_
_entity_poly.entity_id
_entity_poly.type
_entity_poly.pdbx_seq_one_letter_code
_entity_poly.pdbx_strand_id
1 'polypeptide(L)'
;TLGLNLTDYIVTDSPLGVELRQSESGASWGTIANPDSLLRAADTLIHKAKAEAIAVVARFPDDEGSTALQEYRHGQGVDPLAGAEAVISHLIVKTFQIPCAHAPALLPLPLDPNLSPRSAAEEIGYTFLPCVLVGLSRAPQLSTRKESLPLPNTIWAQQVDAVVVPATACGGSAVMSFSQTKAQIIAVRENKTQMQVSPEKLGIKALEVNSYLEALGVLVAHRAGISPEALRAKILSIPRIQ
;
A
#
# COMPACT_ATOMS: atom_id res chain seq x y z
N THR A 1 -22.08 -11.18 13.85
CA THR A 1 -22.15 -10.74 12.43
C THR A 1 -21.51 -9.36 12.33
N LEU A 2 -20.86 -9.01 11.22
CA LEU A 2 -20.16 -7.71 11.09
C LEU A 2 -21.10 -6.50 10.95
N GLY A 3 -22.40 -6.74 10.74
CA GLY A 3 -23.39 -5.66 10.56
C GLY A 3 -23.21 -4.86 9.28
N LEU A 4 -22.58 -5.46 8.25
CA LEU A 4 -22.30 -4.81 6.98
C LEU A 4 -23.34 -5.20 5.93
N ASN A 5 -23.69 -4.24 5.06
CA ASN A 5 -24.49 -4.51 3.87
C ASN A 5 -23.56 -5.01 2.76
N LEU A 6 -23.77 -6.25 2.32
CA LEU A 6 -23.11 -6.84 1.16
C LEU A 6 -24.18 -6.99 0.07
N THR A 7 -23.86 -6.62 -1.17
CA THR A 7 -24.80 -6.72 -2.30
C THR A 7 -24.89 -8.17 -2.76
N ASP A 8 -23.84 -8.69 -3.38
CA ASP A 8 -23.77 -10.02 -3.98
C ASP A 8 -22.33 -10.55 -3.97
N TYR A 9 -22.16 -11.82 -4.36
CA TYR A 9 -20.86 -12.43 -4.62
C TYR A 9 -20.88 -13.20 -5.94
N ILE A 10 -19.71 -13.39 -6.52
CA ILE A 10 -19.52 -14.24 -7.70
C ILE A 10 -18.23 -15.05 -7.55
N VAL A 11 -18.24 -16.28 -8.07
CA VAL A 11 -17.04 -17.11 -8.20
C VAL A 11 -16.49 -16.92 -9.60
N THR A 12 -15.18 -16.73 -9.73
CA THR A 12 -14.52 -16.58 -11.02
C THR A 12 -14.75 -17.82 -11.90
N ASP A 13 -14.91 -17.62 -13.20
CA ASP A 13 -15.17 -18.71 -14.17
C ASP A 13 -13.92 -19.58 -14.44
N SER A 14 -12.76 -19.17 -13.92
CA SER A 14 -11.53 -19.95 -13.91
C SER A 14 -10.74 -19.67 -12.62
N PRO A 15 -9.94 -20.63 -12.12
CA PRO A 15 -9.03 -20.37 -11.00
C PRO A 15 -8.06 -19.25 -11.35
N LEU A 16 -7.79 -18.32 -10.43
CA LEU A 16 -6.86 -17.22 -10.72
C LEU A 16 -5.44 -17.71 -11.01
N GLY A 17 -5.04 -18.86 -10.48
CA GLY A 17 -3.69 -19.43 -10.67
C GLY A 17 -2.63 -18.49 -10.12
N VAL A 18 -2.69 -18.20 -8.82
CA VAL A 18 -1.74 -17.30 -8.14
C VAL A 18 -0.36 -17.94 -8.10
N GLU A 19 0.65 -17.22 -8.57
CA GLU A 19 2.06 -17.58 -8.45
C GLU A 19 2.81 -16.56 -7.59
N LEU A 20 3.67 -17.06 -6.70
CA LEU A 20 4.51 -16.27 -5.80
C LEU A 20 5.98 -16.45 -6.18
N ARG A 21 6.73 -15.34 -6.22
CA ARG A 21 8.14 -15.33 -6.58
C ARG A 21 8.89 -14.26 -5.81
N GLN A 22 10.21 -14.37 -5.77
CA GLN A 22 11.09 -13.34 -5.22
C GLN A 22 12.02 -12.83 -6.32
N SER A 23 12.27 -11.52 -6.31
CA SER A 23 13.23 -10.90 -7.22
C SER A 23 14.65 -11.05 -6.70
N GLU A 24 15.66 -10.83 -7.56
CA GLU A 24 17.07 -10.79 -7.14
C GLU A 24 17.36 -9.73 -6.07
N SER A 25 16.52 -8.69 -5.99
CA SER A 25 16.60 -7.66 -4.93
C SER A 25 16.11 -8.15 -3.56
N GLY A 26 15.52 -9.35 -3.48
CA GLY A 26 14.89 -9.89 -2.29
C GLY A 26 13.44 -9.42 -2.08
N ALA A 27 12.91 -8.53 -2.92
CA ALA A 27 11.50 -8.15 -2.88
C ALA A 27 10.60 -9.28 -3.40
N SER A 28 9.46 -9.51 -2.73
CA SER A 28 8.42 -10.42 -3.22
C SER A 28 7.65 -9.81 -4.39
N TRP A 29 7.25 -10.67 -5.32
CA TRP A 29 6.37 -10.34 -6.44
C TRP A 29 5.48 -11.55 -6.75
N GLY A 30 4.43 -11.34 -7.54
CA GLY A 30 3.56 -12.44 -7.95
C GLY A 30 2.80 -12.14 -9.21
N THR A 31 2.05 -13.14 -9.69
CA THR A 31 1.19 -13.01 -10.86
C THR A 31 -0.04 -13.91 -10.72
N ILE A 32 -1.00 -13.72 -11.61
CA ILE A 32 -2.18 -14.59 -11.76
C ILE A 32 -2.24 -15.08 -13.20
N ALA A 33 -2.57 -16.36 -13.39
CA ALA A 33 -2.69 -17.00 -14.70
C ALA A 33 -3.91 -16.50 -15.50
N ASN A 34 -5.03 -16.21 -14.82
CA ASN A 34 -6.31 -15.85 -15.45
C ASN A 34 -6.82 -14.46 -15.01
N PRO A 35 -6.10 -13.36 -15.32
CA PRO A 35 -6.50 -12.01 -14.93
C PRO A 35 -7.83 -11.55 -15.54
N ASP A 36 -8.14 -12.02 -16.74
CA ASP A 36 -9.39 -11.78 -17.45
C ASP A 36 -10.60 -12.39 -16.72
N SER A 37 -10.44 -13.54 -16.07
CA SER A 37 -11.47 -14.14 -15.22
C SER A 37 -11.82 -13.24 -14.03
N LEU A 38 -10.79 -12.67 -13.38
CA LEU A 38 -10.97 -11.68 -12.30
C LEU A 38 -11.72 -10.44 -12.80
N LEU A 39 -11.34 -9.92 -13.96
CA LEU A 39 -11.97 -8.72 -14.53
C LEU A 39 -13.43 -8.96 -14.94
N ARG A 40 -13.77 -10.12 -15.53
CA ARG A 40 -15.17 -10.47 -15.85
C ARG A 40 -16.05 -10.58 -14.60
N ALA A 41 -15.53 -11.16 -13.54
CA ALA A 41 -16.21 -11.26 -12.25
C ALA A 41 -16.47 -9.87 -11.65
N ALA A 42 -15.44 -9.02 -11.61
CA ALA A 42 -15.54 -7.65 -11.13
C ALA A 42 -16.54 -6.81 -11.96
N ASP A 43 -16.45 -6.87 -13.28
CA ASP A 43 -17.37 -6.19 -14.21
C ASP A 43 -18.83 -6.57 -13.95
N THR A 44 -19.08 -7.87 -13.73
CA THR A 44 -20.42 -8.39 -13.42
C THR A 44 -20.95 -7.84 -12.10
N LEU A 45 -20.14 -7.82 -11.04
CA LEU A 45 -20.53 -7.26 -9.75
C LEU A 45 -20.82 -5.76 -9.83
N ILE A 46 -19.99 -5.02 -10.57
CA ILE A 46 -20.17 -3.57 -10.74
C ILE A 46 -21.46 -3.27 -11.50
N HIS A 47 -21.69 -3.92 -12.64
CA HIS A 47 -22.78 -3.55 -13.52
C HIS A 47 -24.13 -4.16 -13.13
N LYS A 48 -24.14 -5.41 -12.63
CA LYS A 48 -25.37 -6.13 -12.25
C LYS A 48 -25.72 -5.93 -10.77
N ALA A 49 -24.75 -6.12 -9.87
CA ALA A 49 -24.96 -5.99 -8.43
C ALA A 49 -24.75 -4.57 -7.89
N LYS A 50 -24.34 -3.62 -8.75
CA LYS A 50 -24.06 -2.22 -8.38
C LYS A 50 -23.03 -2.11 -7.25
N ALA A 51 -22.04 -2.99 -7.24
CA ALA A 51 -20.97 -2.97 -6.26
C ALA A 51 -20.12 -1.69 -6.41
N GLU A 52 -19.97 -0.94 -5.33
CA GLU A 52 -19.15 0.28 -5.25
C GLU A 52 -17.76 0.02 -4.66
N ALA A 53 -17.49 -1.21 -4.22
CA ALA A 53 -16.21 -1.69 -3.72
C ALA A 53 -16.15 -3.22 -3.87
N ILE A 54 -14.96 -3.78 -4.08
CA ILE A 54 -14.78 -5.23 -4.28
C ILE A 54 -13.81 -5.81 -3.24
N ALA A 55 -14.25 -6.87 -2.56
CA ALA A 55 -13.39 -7.76 -1.82
C ALA A 55 -13.07 -8.98 -2.68
N VAL A 56 -11.79 -9.31 -2.85
CA VAL A 56 -11.37 -10.51 -3.58
C VAL A 56 -10.83 -11.54 -2.60
N VAL A 57 -11.53 -12.65 -2.44
CA VAL A 57 -10.98 -13.84 -1.77
C VAL A 57 -10.34 -14.73 -2.83
N ALA A 58 -9.03 -14.96 -2.72
CA ALA A 58 -8.28 -15.74 -3.71
C ALA A 58 -7.52 -16.86 -3.03
N ARG A 59 -7.46 -18.04 -3.66
CA ARG A 59 -6.65 -19.16 -3.19
C ARG A 59 -5.18 -18.93 -3.56
N PHE A 60 -4.32 -18.86 -2.54
CA PHE A 60 -2.87 -18.76 -2.70
C PHE A 60 -2.24 -20.15 -2.54
N PRO A 61 -1.06 -20.43 -3.11
CA PRO A 61 -0.35 -21.68 -2.85
C PRO A 61 0.07 -21.74 -1.37
N ASP A 62 -0.15 -22.88 -0.71
CA ASP A 62 0.43 -23.10 0.62
C ASP A 62 1.93 -23.35 0.48
N ASP A 63 2.69 -22.81 1.41
CA ASP A 63 4.15 -22.95 1.46
C ASP A 63 4.60 -23.23 2.90
N GLU A 64 3.86 -24.13 3.57
CA GLU A 64 4.13 -24.51 4.95
C GLU A 64 5.56 -25.07 5.08
N GLY A 65 6.33 -24.48 6.00
CA GLY A 65 7.70 -24.93 6.29
C GLY A 65 8.77 -24.33 5.40
N SER A 66 8.46 -23.41 4.48
CA SER A 66 9.48 -22.70 3.74
C SER A 66 10.27 -21.73 4.61
N THR A 67 11.55 -21.54 4.29
CA THR A 67 12.42 -20.60 4.99
C THR A 67 11.88 -19.17 4.90
N ALA A 68 11.35 -18.77 3.74
CA ALA A 68 10.81 -17.43 3.53
C ALA A 68 9.62 -17.14 4.45
N LEU A 69 8.70 -18.11 4.60
CA LEU A 69 7.56 -17.99 5.51
C LEU A 69 8.02 -17.87 6.97
N GLN A 70 9.02 -18.67 7.39
CA GLN A 70 9.57 -18.60 8.76
C GLN A 70 10.27 -17.27 9.02
N GLU A 71 11.11 -16.81 8.10
CA GLU A 71 11.78 -15.52 8.21
C GLU A 71 10.77 -14.38 8.33
N TYR A 72 9.70 -14.37 7.51
CA TYR A 72 8.63 -13.39 7.61
C TYR A 72 7.90 -13.43 8.97
N ARG A 73 7.52 -14.63 9.43
CA ARG A 73 6.85 -14.87 10.72
C ARG A 73 7.69 -14.39 11.92
N HIS A 74 9.01 -14.49 11.83
CA HIS A 74 9.93 -13.97 12.84
C HIS A 74 10.43 -12.54 12.57
N GLY A 75 9.84 -11.83 11.60
CA GLY A 75 10.14 -10.42 11.31
C GLY A 75 11.51 -10.17 10.68
N GLN A 76 12.10 -11.20 10.09
CA GLN A 76 13.40 -11.17 9.41
C GLN A 76 13.26 -11.18 7.87
N GLY A 77 12.10 -11.61 7.36
CA GLY A 77 11.82 -11.74 5.94
C GLY A 77 10.82 -10.72 5.41
N VAL A 78 10.65 -10.74 4.09
CA VAL A 78 9.58 -10.01 3.38
C VAL A 78 8.30 -10.84 3.36
N ASP A 79 7.14 -10.19 3.26
CA ASP A 79 5.88 -10.89 3.06
C ASP A 79 5.89 -11.60 1.69
N PRO A 80 5.80 -12.94 1.64
CA PRO A 80 5.82 -13.70 0.38
C PRO A 80 4.55 -13.51 -0.46
N LEU A 81 3.44 -13.06 0.13
CA LEU A 81 2.13 -12.94 -0.53
C LEU A 81 1.92 -11.55 -1.14
N ALA A 82 2.48 -10.52 -0.51
CA ALA A 82 2.26 -9.10 -0.81
C ALA A 82 2.32 -8.75 -2.30
N GLY A 83 3.24 -9.38 -3.04
CA GLY A 83 3.39 -9.17 -4.48
C GLY A 83 2.16 -9.55 -5.30
N ALA A 84 1.63 -10.76 -5.11
CA ALA A 84 0.45 -11.23 -5.83
C ALA A 84 -0.83 -10.52 -5.38
N GLU A 85 -0.94 -10.24 -4.08
CA GLU A 85 -2.02 -9.45 -3.49
C GLU A 85 -2.12 -8.04 -4.10
N ALA A 86 -0.98 -7.37 -4.24
CA ALA A 86 -0.87 -6.09 -4.91
C ALA A 86 -1.34 -6.20 -6.37
N VAL A 87 -0.96 -7.24 -7.11
CA VAL A 87 -1.42 -7.46 -8.50
C VAL A 87 -2.93 -7.60 -8.58
N ILE A 88 -3.55 -8.44 -7.73
CA ILE A 88 -5.00 -8.71 -7.75
C ILE A 88 -5.80 -7.43 -7.52
N SER A 89 -5.53 -6.74 -6.42
CA SER A 89 -6.27 -5.53 -6.04
C SER A 89 -5.99 -4.36 -6.99
N HIS A 90 -4.72 -4.17 -7.38
CA HIS A 90 -4.34 -3.11 -8.29
C HIS A 90 -4.96 -3.29 -9.69
N LEU A 91 -5.08 -4.53 -10.19
CA LEU A 91 -5.70 -4.79 -11.49
C LEU A 91 -7.16 -4.31 -11.53
N ILE A 92 -7.94 -4.59 -10.49
CA ILE A 92 -9.33 -4.12 -10.38
C ILE A 92 -9.38 -2.60 -10.23
N VAL A 93 -8.63 -2.03 -9.28
CA VAL A 93 -8.60 -0.58 -9.03
C VAL A 93 -8.22 0.19 -10.28
N LYS A 94 -7.17 -0.26 -10.98
CA LYS A 94 -6.69 0.37 -12.22
C LYS A 94 -7.74 0.30 -13.33
N THR A 95 -8.44 -0.83 -13.47
CA THR A 95 -9.38 -1.05 -14.57
C THR A 95 -10.71 -0.33 -14.34
N PHE A 96 -11.28 -0.46 -13.14
CA PHE A 96 -12.64 -0.03 -12.85
C PHE A 96 -12.73 1.25 -12.01
N GLN A 97 -11.62 1.71 -11.43
CA GLN A 97 -11.57 2.93 -10.60
C GLN A 97 -12.55 2.88 -9.41
N ILE A 98 -12.72 1.70 -8.81
CA ILE A 98 -13.43 1.53 -7.54
C ILE A 98 -12.49 0.91 -6.49
N PRO A 99 -12.74 1.14 -5.19
CA PRO A 99 -11.97 0.49 -4.13
C PRO A 99 -11.97 -1.03 -4.26
N CYS A 100 -10.79 -1.62 -4.10
CA CYS A 100 -10.63 -3.07 -4.04
C CYS A 100 -9.62 -3.43 -2.96
N ALA A 101 -9.90 -4.52 -2.23
CA ALA A 101 -8.95 -5.15 -1.34
C ALA A 101 -8.99 -6.67 -1.54
N HIS A 102 -7.89 -7.32 -1.17
CA HIS A 102 -7.68 -8.76 -1.31
C HIS A 102 -7.70 -9.45 0.05
N ALA A 103 -8.06 -10.72 0.05
CA ALA A 103 -8.12 -11.63 1.19
C ALA A 103 -7.49 -12.96 0.75
N PRO A 104 -6.20 -13.21 1.05
CA PRO A 104 -5.55 -14.45 0.67
C PRO A 104 -6.16 -15.60 1.47
N ALA A 105 -6.57 -16.65 0.77
CA ALA A 105 -7.04 -17.89 1.37
C ALA A 105 -5.91 -18.92 1.34
N LEU A 106 -5.45 -19.29 2.53
CA LEU A 106 -4.40 -20.27 2.81
C LEU A 106 -4.90 -21.28 3.84
N LEU A 107 -4.23 -22.43 3.94
CA LEU A 107 -4.43 -23.32 5.06
C LEU A 107 -3.91 -22.67 6.36
N PRO A 108 -4.58 -22.92 7.50
CA PRO A 108 -4.14 -22.38 8.77
C PRO A 108 -2.80 -23.00 9.20
N LEU A 109 -1.87 -22.14 9.57
CA LEU A 109 -0.59 -22.55 10.12
C LEU A 109 -0.73 -23.00 11.58
N PRO A 110 0.15 -23.91 12.06
CA PRO A 110 0.27 -24.17 13.49
C PRO A 110 0.75 -22.92 14.23
N LEU A 111 0.19 -22.68 15.41
CA LEU A 111 0.55 -21.55 16.27
C LEU A 111 2.02 -21.61 16.67
N ASP A 112 2.71 -20.47 16.56
CA ASP A 112 4.09 -20.30 17.02
C ASP A 112 4.16 -19.26 18.17
N PRO A 113 4.52 -19.68 19.39
CA PRO A 113 4.61 -18.75 20.52
C PRO A 113 5.75 -17.73 20.40
N ASN A 114 6.70 -17.92 19.47
CA ASN A 114 7.89 -17.08 19.30
C ASN A 114 7.81 -16.16 18.08
N LEU A 115 6.60 -15.87 17.58
CA LEU A 115 6.41 -14.94 16.48
C LEU A 115 6.93 -13.53 16.79
N SER A 116 7.29 -12.83 15.71
CA SER A 116 7.45 -11.39 15.78
C SER A 116 6.13 -10.73 16.20
N PRO A 117 6.16 -9.73 17.10
CA PRO A 117 4.96 -8.94 17.43
C PRO A 117 4.28 -8.31 16.21
N ARG A 118 5.02 -8.09 15.11
CA ARG A 118 4.47 -7.55 13.86
C ARG A 118 3.60 -8.57 13.11
N SER A 119 3.91 -9.86 13.22
CA SER A 119 3.24 -10.94 12.49
C SER A 119 2.20 -11.67 13.34
N ALA A 120 2.20 -11.47 14.65
CA ALA A 120 1.30 -12.15 15.58
C ALA A 120 -0.19 -11.92 15.29
N ALA A 121 -0.57 -10.72 14.85
CA ALA A 121 -1.96 -10.42 14.48
C ALA A 121 -2.40 -11.15 13.20
N GLU A 122 -1.44 -11.50 12.33
CA GLU A 122 -1.72 -12.20 11.07
C GLU A 122 -1.99 -13.69 11.30
N GLU A 123 -1.29 -14.32 12.23
CA GLU A 123 -1.43 -15.75 12.52
C GLU A 123 -2.83 -16.14 13.03
N ILE A 124 -3.50 -15.22 13.74
CA ILE A 124 -4.88 -15.42 14.23
C ILE A 124 -5.94 -15.11 13.16
N GLY A 125 -5.54 -14.56 12.01
CA GLY A 125 -6.41 -14.16 10.92
C GLY A 125 -6.39 -15.15 9.76
N TYR A 126 -7.39 -16.05 9.67
CA TYR A 126 -7.42 -17.09 8.63
C TYR A 126 -7.44 -16.58 7.18
N THR A 127 -8.20 -15.51 6.89
CA THR A 127 -8.35 -14.98 5.52
C THR A 127 -8.36 -13.46 5.46
N PHE A 128 -8.25 -12.79 6.62
CA PHE A 128 -8.41 -11.32 6.74
C PHE A 128 -9.75 -10.77 6.23
N LEU A 129 -10.67 -11.62 5.76
CA LEU A 129 -11.92 -11.18 5.14
C LEU A 129 -12.74 -10.23 6.03
N PRO A 130 -12.86 -10.44 7.36
CA PRO A 130 -13.56 -9.49 8.21
C PRO A 130 -12.96 -8.07 8.18
N CYS A 131 -11.63 -7.92 8.24
CA CYS A 131 -11.01 -6.60 8.21
C CYS A 131 -11.07 -5.97 6.80
N VAL A 132 -10.97 -6.79 5.75
CA VAL A 132 -11.18 -6.37 4.36
C VAL A 132 -12.58 -5.79 4.15
N LEU A 133 -13.62 -6.49 4.59
CA LEU A 133 -15.01 -6.03 4.44
C LEU A 133 -15.28 -4.77 5.26
N VAL A 134 -14.80 -4.71 6.52
CA VAL A 134 -14.94 -3.51 7.36
C VAL A 134 -14.19 -2.32 6.76
N GLY A 135 -12.98 -2.54 6.24
CA GLY A 135 -12.18 -1.51 5.58
C GLY A 135 -12.87 -0.96 4.33
N LEU A 136 -13.33 -1.84 3.44
CA LEU A 136 -14.02 -1.46 2.20
C LEU A 136 -15.34 -0.73 2.46
N SER A 137 -16.08 -1.10 3.52
CA SER A 137 -17.32 -0.39 3.90
C SER A 137 -17.13 1.09 4.24
N ARG A 138 -15.88 1.51 4.47
CA ARG A 138 -15.49 2.89 4.81
C ARG A 138 -14.45 3.46 3.83
N ALA A 139 -14.11 2.73 2.78
CA ALA A 139 -13.07 3.14 1.84
C ALA A 139 -13.54 4.37 1.05
N PRO A 140 -12.67 5.38 0.85
CA PRO A 140 -13.01 6.53 0.01
C PRO A 140 -13.17 6.07 -1.45
N GLN A 141 -14.15 6.66 -2.13
CA GLN A 141 -14.35 6.44 -3.57
C GLN A 141 -13.28 7.17 -4.39
N LEU A 142 -12.91 6.59 -5.53
CA LEU A 142 -11.91 7.17 -6.42
C LEU A 142 -12.63 8.08 -7.43
N SER A 143 -12.15 9.32 -7.57
CA SER A 143 -12.70 10.27 -8.53
C SER A 143 -11.67 10.62 -9.60
N THR A 144 -12.03 10.38 -10.85
CA THR A 144 -11.27 10.83 -12.03
C THR A 144 -12.07 11.95 -12.68
N ARG A 145 -11.68 13.20 -12.42
CA ARG A 145 -12.16 14.47 -13.01
C ARG A 145 -13.27 14.33 -14.08
N LYS A 146 -14.51 14.08 -13.66
CA LYS A 146 -15.70 14.02 -14.55
C LYS A 146 -16.91 14.75 -13.97
N GLU A 147 -16.90 15.06 -12.69
CA GLU A 147 -17.96 15.84 -12.04
C GLU A 147 -17.60 17.32 -12.08
N SER A 148 -18.56 18.15 -12.48
CA SER A 148 -18.40 19.61 -12.63
C SER A 148 -18.19 20.33 -11.29
N LEU A 149 -18.45 19.66 -10.16
CA LEU A 149 -18.29 20.21 -8.82
C LEU A 149 -17.59 19.18 -7.92
N PRO A 150 -16.51 19.56 -7.21
CA PRO A 150 -15.86 18.67 -6.25
C PRO A 150 -16.81 18.37 -5.09
N LEU A 151 -16.99 17.08 -4.78
CA LEU A 151 -17.73 16.67 -3.58
C LEU A 151 -17.02 17.20 -2.32
N PRO A 152 -17.77 17.58 -1.26
CA PRO A 152 -17.19 17.93 0.03
C PRO A 152 -16.24 16.83 0.52
N ASN A 153 -15.11 17.21 1.13
CA ASN A 153 -14.07 16.31 1.64
C ASN A 153 -13.30 15.49 0.57
N THR A 154 -13.41 15.83 -0.72
CA THR A 154 -12.54 15.23 -1.74
C THR A 154 -11.11 15.74 -1.58
N ILE A 155 -10.14 14.81 -1.58
CA ILE A 155 -8.71 15.11 -1.55
C ILE A 155 -8.14 14.97 -2.96
N TRP A 156 -7.68 16.08 -3.52
CA TRP A 156 -7.00 16.14 -4.81
C TRP A 156 -5.49 16.08 -4.62
N ALA A 157 -4.77 15.53 -5.61
CA ALA A 157 -3.31 15.48 -5.57
C ALA A 157 -2.66 16.85 -5.36
N GLN A 158 -3.25 17.93 -5.90
CA GLN A 158 -2.76 19.30 -5.73
C GLN A 158 -2.94 19.85 -4.31
N GLN A 159 -3.74 19.19 -3.47
CA GLN A 159 -3.94 19.55 -2.06
C GLN A 159 -3.00 18.78 -1.11
N VAL A 160 -2.13 17.91 -1.66
CA VAL A 160 -1.13 17.19 -0.86
C VAL A 160 0.12 18.06 -0.73
N ASP A 161 0.37 18.57 0.47
CA ASP A 161 1.53 19.43 0.75
C ASP A 161 2.81 18.64 1.06
N ALA A 162 2.69 17.41 1.56
CA ALA A 162 3.85 16.58 1.92
C ALA A 162 3.57 15.08 1.81
N VAL A 163 4.62 14.30 1.54
CA VAL A 163 4.60 12.83 1.49
C VAL A 163 5.73 12.30 2.35
N VAL A 164 5.40 11.49 3.35
CA VAL A 164 6.37 10.81 4.22
C VAL A 164 6.59 9.39 3.71
N VAL A 165 7.84 9.02 3.46
CA VAL A 165 8.22 7.71 2.90
C VAL A 165 9.49 7.19 3.58
N PRO A 166 9.67 5.86 3.74
CA PRO A 166 10.98 5.32 4.09
C PRO A 166 12.04 5.75 3.07
N ALA A 167 13.22 6.17 3.53
CA ALA A 167 14.30 6.65 2.67
C ALA A 167 14.80 5.59 1.66
N THR A 168 14.43 4.32 1.87
CA THR A 168 14.81 3.19 1.00
C THR A 168 13.65 2.69 0.10
N ALA A 169 12.50 3.39 0.06
CA ALA A 169 11.30 2.97 -0.66
C ALA A 169 10.69 4.06 -1.57
N CYS A 170 11.54 4.90 -2.20
CA CYS A 170 11.06 6.04 -3.00
C CYS A 170 10.56 5.69 -4.42
N GLY A 171 10.61 4.41 -4.81
CA GLY A 171 10.23 3.96 -6.16
C GLY A 171 8.73 3.81 -6.42
N GLY A 172 7.87 4.03 -5.42
CA GLY A 172 6.42 3.93 -5.58
C GLY A 172 5.85 5.01 -6.52
N SER A 173 4.86 4.65 -7.33
CA SER A 173 4.24 5.56 -8.30
C SER A 173 3.71 6.86 -7.68
N ALA A 174 3.17 6.79 -6.46
CA ALA A 174 2.73 7.95 -5.70
C ALA A 174 3.90 8.91 -5.40
N VAL A 175 5.01 8.40 -4.85
CA VAL A 175 6.20 9.21 -4.51
C VAL A 175 6.79 9.83 -5.77
N MET A 176 6.94 9.05 -6.85
CA MET A 176 7.42 9.56 -8.12
C MET A 176 6.50 10.68 -8.65
N SER A 177 5.19 10.49 -8.62
CA SER A 177 4.23 11.50 -9.10
C SER A 177 4.27 12.77 -8.26
N PHE A 178 4.30 12.66 -6.93
CA PHE A 178 4.34 13.81 -6.02
C PHE A 178 5.69 14.54 -6.05
N SER A 179 6.79 13.85 -6.34
CA SER A 179 8.11 14.50 -6.50
C SER A 179 8.16 15.53 -7.64
N GLN A 180 7.22 15.45 -8.59
CA GLN A 180 7.06 16.40 -9.70
C GLN A 180 6.07 17.54 -9.37
N THR A 181 5.56 17.59 -8.14
CA THR A 181 4.63 18.62 -7.66
C THR A 181 5.30 19.54 -6.64
N LYS A 182 4.53 20.44 -6.02
CA LYS A 182 5.01 21.26 -4.90
C LYS A 182 5.10 20.50 -3.58
N ALA A 183 4.62 19.25 -3.53
CA ALA A 183 4.63 18.43 -2.34
C ALA A 183 6.06 18.20 -1.84
N GLN A 184 6.28 18.38 -0.53
CA GLN A 184 7.55 18.09 0.10
C GLN A 184 7.69 16.58 0.35
N ILE A 185 8.66 15.94 -0.28
CA ILE A 185 9.01 14.54 0.02
C ILE A 185 9.88 14.52 1.28
N ILE A 186 9.45 13.78 2.31
CA ILE A 186 10.16 13.60 3.58
C ILE A 186 10.60 12.14 3.67
N ALA A 187 11.90 11.90 3.63
CA ALA A 187 12.49 10.56 3.60
C ALA A 187 13.02 10.17 4.99
N VAL A 188 12.46 9.10 5.57
CA VAL A 188 12.77 8.67 6.94
C VAL A 188 13.84 7.58 6.93
N ARG A 189 15.00 7.82 7.58
CA ARG A 189 16.18 6.94 7.52
C ARG A 189 16.09 5.70 8.43
N GLU A 190 15.42 5.78 9.57
CA GLU A 190 15.31 4.65 10.50
C GLU A 190 14.51 3.47 9.94
N ASN A 191 13.55 3.73 9.04
CA ASN A 191 12.77 2.68 8.41
C ASN A 191 13.48 2.16 7.14
N LYS A 192 14.18 1.03 7.31
CA LYS A 192 14.89 0.36 6.22
C LYS A 192 13.98 -0.70 5.60
N THR A 193 13.98 -0.73 4.28
CA THR A 193 13.17 -1.66 3.47
C THR A 193 14.07 -2.48 2.55
N GLN A 194 13.59 -3.63 2.09
CA GLN A 194 14.33 -4.49 1.17
C GLN A 194 14.56 -3.84 -0.22
N MET A 195 13.70 -2.89 -0.62
CA MET A 195 13.73 -2.27 -1.95
C MET A 195 15.02 -1.47 -2.23
N GLN A 196 15.60 -0.83 -1.20
CA GLN A 196 16.85 -0.05 -1.31
C GLN A 196 16.84 1.02 -2.42
N VAL A 197 15.68 1.63 -2.68
CA VAL A 197 15.48 2.71 -3.66
C VAL A 197 15.46 4.06 -2.95
N SER A 198 16.57 4.79 -3.02
CA SER A 198 16.73 6.10 -2.37
C SER A 198 16.28 7.27 -3.26
N PRO A 199 15.99 8.45 -2.66
CA PRO A 199 15.67 9.65 -3.43
C PRO A 199 16.74 10.00 -4.48
N GLU A 200 18.03 9.88 -4.12
CA GLU A 200 19.16 10.27 -4.98
C GLU A 200 19.24 9.40 -6.24
N LYS A 201 18.98 8.09 -6.11
CA LYS A 201 18.95 7.16 -7.24
C LYS A 201 17.88 7.51 -8.28
N LEU A 202 16.84 8.23 -7.85
CA LEU A 202 15.71 8.63 -8.68
C LEU A 202 15.73 10.12 -9.05
N GLY A 203 16.73 10.89 -8.59
CA GLY A 203 16.77 12.34 -8.77
C GLY A 203 15.65 13.09 -8.04
N ILE A 204 15.08 12.50 -6.98
CA ILE A 204 13.99 13.09 -6.19
C ILE A 204 14.60 14.01 -5.14
N LYS A 205 14.16 15.27 -5.10
CA LYS A 205 14.48 16.20 -4.02
C LYS A 205 13.67 15.84 -2.78
N ALA A 206 14.31 15.23 -1.79
CA ALA A 206 13.69 14.88 -0.51
C ALA A 206 14.40 15.58 0.66
N LEU A 207 13.62 15.90 1.70
CA LEU A 207 14.14 16.27 3.01
C LEU A 207 14.32 15.00 3.84
N GLU A 208 15.57 14.59 4.07
CA GLU A 208 15.85 13.45 4.91
C GLU A 208 15.74 13.78 6.41
N VAL A 209 15.13 12.88 7.16
CA VAL A 209 15.03 12.90 8.63
C VAL A 209 15.41 11.54 9.19
N ASN A 210 15.87 11.49 10.44
CA ASN A 210 16.27 10.22 11.03
C ASN A 210 15.07 9.37 11.40
N SER A 211 14.01 9.99 11.95
CA SER A 211 12.87 9.28 12.52
C SER A 211 11.51 9.80 12.09
N TYR A 212 10.46 9.01 12.31
CA TYR A 212 9.08 9.47 12.13
C TYR A 212 8.69 10.60 13.09
N LEU A 213 9.32 10.65 14.28
CA LEU A 213 9.13 11.76 15.22
C LEU A 213 9.73 13.06 14.67
N GLU A 214 10.89 12.99 14.02
CA GLU A 214 11.45 14.13 13.30
C GLU A 214 10.59 14.52 12.09
N ALA A 215 10.06 13.53 11.34
CA ALA A 215 9.14 13.79 10.24
C ALA A 215 7.90 14.58 10.71
N LEU A 216 7.34 14.24 11.88
CA LEU A 216 6.26 15.00 12.52
C LEU A 216 6.68 16.45 12.80
N GLY A 217 7.88 16.66 13.34
CA GLY A 217 8.41 18.02 13.56
C GLY A 217 8.52 18.83 12.27
N VAL A 218 9.00 18.21 11.19
CA VAL A 218 9.03 18.81 9.85
C VAL A 218 7.63 19.16 9.36
N LEU A 219 6.66 18.26 9.49
CA LEU A 219 5.28 18.51 9.08
C LEU A 219 4.65 19.69 9.85
N VAL A 220 4.90 19.78 11.16
CA VAL A 220 4.42 20.89 12.00
C VAL A 220 5.06 22.21 11.57
N ALA A 221 6.39 22.23 11.34
CA ALA A 221 7.10 23.41 10.87
C ALA A 221 6.58 23.85 9.48
N HIS A 222 6.44 22.91 8.56
CA HIS A 222 5.91 23.15 7.21
C HIS A 222 4.51 23.76 7.26
N ARG A 223 3.59 23.17 8.05
CA ARG A 223 2.23 23.69 8.26
C ARG A 223 2.21 25.09 8.86
N ALA A 224 3.18 25.43 9.71
CA ALA A 224 3.32 26.75 10.32
C ALA A 224 4.04 27.78 9.42
N GLY A 225 4.51 27.39 8.22
CA GLY A 225 5.31 28.26 7.35
C GLY A 225 6.73 28.51 7.87
N ILE A 226 7.24 27.63 8.74
CA ILE A 226 8.56 27.72 9.35
C ILE A 226 9.51 26.77 8.61
N SER A 227 10.64 27.30 8.14
CA SER A 227 11.71 26.46 7.56
C SER A 227 12.34 25.59 8.67
N PRO A 228 12.38 24.25 8.51
CA PRO A 228 13.03 23.36 9.48
C PRO A 228 14.51 23.70 9.73
N GLU A 229 15.19 24.27 8.74
CA GLU A 229 16.59 24.72 8.81
C GLU A 229 16.79 25.85 9.82
N ALA A 230 15.76 26.70 10.02
CA ALA A 230 15.80 27.77 11.02
C ALA A 230 15.73 27.24 12.47
N LEU A 231 15.29 26.00 12.67
CA LEU A 231 15.22 25.34 13.98
C LEU A 231 16.50 24.60 14.34
N ARG A 232 17.53 24.66 13.48
CA ARG A 232 18.84 24.05 13.76
C ARG A 232 19.69 24.99 14.60
N ALA A 233 20.55 24.40 15.45
CA ALA A 233 21.49 25.15 16.27
C ALA A 233 22.44 26.07 15.47
N LYS A 234 22.71 25.72 14.21
CA LYS A 234 23.46 26.54 13.27
C LYS A 234 22.54 26.98 12.13
N ILE A 235 22.29 28.28 12.05
CA ILE A 235 21.53 28.90 10.96
C ILE A 235 22.51 29.28 9.85
N LEU A 236 22.20 28.85 8.62
CA LEU A 236 23.00 29.21 7.44
C LEU A 236 22.74 30.66 7.03
N SER A 237 23.78 31.36 6.59
CA SER A 237 23.64 32.69 6.00
C SER A 237 22.88 32.62 4.67
N ILE A 238 22.04 33.61 4.40
CA ILE A 238 21.34 33.73 3.12
C ILE A 238 22.39 33.97 2.00
N PRO A 239 22.45 33.10 0.97
CA PRO A 239 23.41 33.28 -0.11
C PRO A 239 23.05 34.51 -0.95
N ARG A 240 24.06 35.31 -1.32
CA ARG A 240 23.90 36.42 -2.26
C ARG A 240 23.81 35.85 -3.68
N ILE A 241 22.72 36.16 -4.40
CA ILE A 241 22.62 35.89 -5.84
C ILE A 241 23.67 36.74 -6.55
N GLN A 242 24.54 36.10 -7.34
CA GLN A 242 25.52 36.74 -8.21
C GLN A 242 24.89 37.12 -9.55
#